data_AF-A0A969WX68-F1
#
_entry.id   AF-A0A969WX68-F1
#
_cell.length_a   1.000
_cell.length_b   1.000
_cell.length_c   1.000
_cell.angle_alpha   90.00
_cell.angle_beta   90.00
_cell.angle_gamma   90.00
#
_symmetry.space_group_name_H-M   'P 1'
#
loop_
_entity.id
_entity.type
_entity.pdbx_description
1 polymer ?
#
loop_
_entity_poly.entity_id
_entity_poly.type
_entity_poly.pdbx_seq_one_letter_code
_entity_poly.pdbx_strand_id
1 'polypeptide(L)'
;DIDYTFALEMQPGEAGEVVINRFKERLQGYYVEAKLEGVVRYSRIGALLSSTSGVKDYTDLTMNGDAENIIIDEDEYPVTGLVDPGGGA
;
A
#
# COMPACT_ATOMS: atom_id res chain seq x y z
N ASP A 1 -2.57 -0.89 -12.85
CA ASP A 1 -1.93 -0.18 -11.72
C ASP A 1 -2.85 -0.27 -10.51
N ILE A 2 -2.27 -0.11 -9.32
CA ILE A 2 -3.01 -0.17 -8.06
C ILE A 2 -2.78 1.13 -7.31
N ASP A 3 -3.86 1.87 -7.11
CA ASP A 3 -3.92 3.11 -6.35
C ASP A 3 -4.20 2.81 -4.89
N TYR A 4 -3.42 3.42 -4.00
CA TYR A 4 -3.57 3.28 -2.56
C TYR A 4 -3.96 4.62 -1.95
N THR A 5 -5.09 4.65 -1.25
CA THR A 5 -5.48 5.80 -0.42
C THR A 5 -5.58 5.35 1.02
N PHE A 6 -5.16 6.20 1.95
CA PHE A 6 -5.30 5.98 3.38
C PHE A 6 -5.10 7.31 4.11
N ALA A 7 -5.61 7.43 5.32
CA ALA A 7 -5.23 8.52 6.22
C ALA A 7 -4.03 8.09 7.06
N LEU A 8 -2.88 8.75 6.87
CA LEU A 8 -1.63 8.37 7.52
C LEU A 8 -1.40 9.17 8.81
N GLU A 9 -1.17 8.46 9.92
CA GLU A 9 -0.57 9.05 11.12
C GLU A 9 0.92 8.69 11.18
N MET A 10 1.78 9.70 11.15
CA MET A 10 3.23 9.52 11.16
C MET A 10 3.81 9.66 12.57
N GLN A 11 4.97 9.02 12.78
CA GLN A 11 5.78 9.27 13.97
C GLN A 11 6.30 10.72 13.99
N PRO A 12 6.46 11.35 15.17
CA PRO A 12 6.97 12.71 15.26
C PRO A 12 8.36 12.87 14.60
N GLY A 13 8.51 13.89 13.76
CA GLY A 13 9.78 14.20 13.09
C GLY A 13 10.03 13.47 11.77
N GLU A 14 9.13 12.59 11.34
CA GLU A 14 9.18 11.97 10.01
C GLU A 14 8.72 12.94 8.92
N ALA A 15 9.31 12.79 7.72
CA ALA A 15 8.86 13.50 6.52
C ALA A 15 7.95 12.56 5.70
N GLY A 16 6.75 13.03 5.34
CA GLY A 16 5.75 12.21 4.65
C GLY A 16 6.25 11.58 3.35
N GLU A 17 6.98 12.33 2.53
CA GLU A 17 7.58 11.80 1.30
C GLU A 17 8.52 10.62 1.57
N VAL A 18 9.31 10.68 2.65
CA VAL A 18 10.24 9.61 3.03
C VAL A 18 9.47 8.35 3.45
N VAL A 19 8.41 8.51 4.25
CA VAL A 19 7.56 7.39 4.68
C VAL A 19 6.86 6.74 3.48
N ILE A 20 6.32 7.56 2.57
CA ILE A 20 5.67 7.08 1.34
C ILE A 20 6.65 6.34 0.42
N ASN A 21 7.88 6.83 0.26
CA ASN A 21 8.88 6.16 -0.55
C ASN A 21 9.27 4.79 0.03
N ARG A 22 9.45 4.68 1.35
CA ARG A 22 9.68 3.39 2.03
C ARG A 22 8.51 2.42 1.81
N PHE A 23 7.27 2.92 1.87
CA PHE A 23 6.10 2.08 1.62
C PHE A 23 6.09 1.57 0.16
N LYS A 24 6.36 2.45 -0.82
CA LYS A 24 6.46 2.08 -2.25
C LYS A 24 7.54 1.02 -2.50
N GLU A 25 8.71 1.14 -1.88
CA GLU A 25 9.77 0.13 -1.97
C GLU A 25 9.31 -1.23 -1.43
N ARG A 26 8.58 -1.25 -0.31
CA ARG A 26 8.03 -2.48 0.27
C ARG A 26 6.95 -3.11 -0.61
N LEU A 27 6.09 -2.31 -1.24
CA LEU A 27 5.10 -2.78 -2.21
C LEU A 27 5.78 -3.49 -3.39
N GLN A 28 6.83 -2.90 -3.95
CA GLN A 28 7.58 -3.51 -5.05
C GLN A 28 8.16 -4.89 -4.68
N GLY A 29 8.66 -5.04 -3.45
CA GLY A 29 9.11 -6.34 -2.96
C GLY A 29 7.97 -7.36 -2.86
N TYR A 30 6.82 -6.95 -2.32
CA TYR A 30 5.67 -7.83 -2.16
C TYR A 30 5.01 -8.23 -3.49
N TYR A 31 5.05 -7.38 -4.51
CA TYR A 31 4.45 -7.66 -5.82
C TYR A 31 4.98 -8.91 -6.50
N VAL A 32 6.22 -9.30 -6.24
CA VAL A 32 6.78 -10.58 -6.72
C VAL A 32 6.00 -11.76 -6.13
N GLU A 33 5.73 -11.73 -4.83
CA GLU A 33 4.93 -12.75 -4.13
C GLU A 33 3.47 -12.71 -4.58
N ALA A 34 2.88 -11.51 -4.60
CA ALA A 34 1.48 -11.32 -5.00
C ALA A 34 1.21 -11.82 -6.43
N LYS A 35 2.16 -11.62 -7.35
CA LYS A 35 2.09 -12.14 -8.72
C LYS A 35 2.07 -13.67 -8.74
N LEU A 36 2.93 -14.32 -7.96
CA LEU A 36 2.97 -15.79 -7.86
C LEU A 36 1.69 -16.35 -7.24
N GLU A 37 1.09 -15.63 -6.30
CA GLU A 37 -0.18 -15.99 -5.67
C GLU A 37 -1.42 -15.63 -6.52
N GLY A 38 -1.26 -14.82 -7.57
CA GLY A 38 -2.36 -14.30 -8.40
C GLY A 38 -3.27 -13.30 -7.67
N VAL A 39 -2.82 -12.69 -6.58
CA VAL A 39 -3.65 -11.80 -5.75
C VAL A 39 -2.83 -10.79 -4.95
N VAL A 40 -3.20 -9.51 -5.01
CA VAL A 40 -2.81 -8.50 -4.03
C VAL A 40 -3.79 -8.54 -2.87
N ARG A 41 -3.37 -9.14 -1.76
CA ARG A 41 -4.20 -9.23 -0.55
C ARG A 41 -4.26 -7.91 0.21
N TYR A 42 -5.46 -7.42 0.47
CA TYR A 42 -5.73 -6.21 1.28
C TYR A 42 -5.04 -6.27 2.65
N SER A 43 -5.19 -7.40 3.35
CA SER A 43 -4.60 -7.59 4.68
C SER A 43 -3.07 -7.56 4.67
N ARG A 44 -2.43 -7.99 3.58
CA ARG A 44 -0.97 -7.89 3.42
C ARG A 44 -0.53 -6.45 3.21
N ILE A 45 -1.27 -5.67 2.42
CA ILE A 45 -0.98 -4.25 2.22
C ILE A 45 -1.12 -3.49 3.54
N GLY A 46 -2.18 -3.72 4.32
CA GLY A 46 -2.33 -3.13 5.64
C GLY A 46 -1.20 -3.50 6.61
N ALA A 47 -0.76 -4.76 6.60
CA ALA A 47 0.40 -5.20 7.38
C ALA A 47 1.71 -4.54 6.91
N LEU A 48 1.90 -4.36 5.60
CA LEU A 48 3.06 -3.66 5.05
C LEU A 48 3.08 -2.18 5.44
N LEU A 49 1.92 -1.51 5.37
CA LEU A 49 1.77 -0.11 5.74
C LEU A 49 2.04 0.10 7.24
N SER A 50 1.38 -0.65 8.12
CA SER A 50 1.61 -0.57 9.58
C SER A 50 3.04 -0.92 10.01
N SER A 51 3.73 -1.77 9.26
CA SER A 51 5.14 -2.11 9.53
C SER A 51 6.15 -1.22 8.80
N THR A 52 5.70 -0.19 8.07
CA THR A 52 6.60 0.76 7.40
C THR A 52 7.20 1.72 8.41
N SER A 53 8.52 1.86 8.39
CA SER A 53 9.22 2.77 9.31
C SER A 53 8.75 4.21 9.15
N GLY A 54 8.39 4.83 10.27
CA GLY A 54 7.85 6.19 10.34
C GLY A 54 6.32 6.26 10.33
N VAL A 55 5.63 5.15 10.09
CA VAL A 55 4.19 5.03 10.32
C VAL A 55 3.94 4.84 11.82
N LYS A 56 3.02 5.63 12.37
CA LYS A 56 2.50 5.45 13.73
C LYS A 56 1.19 4.67 13.69
N ASP A 57 0.27 5.07 12.81
CA ASP A 57 -1.00 4.39 12.56
C ASP A 57 -1.53 4.76 11.16
N TYR A 58 -2.59 4.11 10.71
CA TYR A 58 -3.33 4.51 9.51
C TYR A 58 -4.82 4.15 9.64
N THR A 59 -5.67 4.88 8.92
CA THR A 59 -7.08 4.53 8.74
C THR A 59 -7.49 4.57 7.27
N ASP A 60 -8.68 4.04 6.98
CA ASP A 60 -9.36 4.21 5.68
C ASP A 60 -8.54 3.75 4.46
N LEU A 61 -7.74 2.69 4.64
CA LEU A 61 -6.99 2.08 3.56
C LEU A 61 -7.93 1.54 2.49
N THR A 62 -7.74 1.99 1.24
CA THR A 62 -8.36 1.40 0.05
C THR A 62 -7.30 1.01 -0.98
N MET A 63 -7.65 0.05 -1.82
CA MET A 63 -6.92 -0.33 -3.02
C MET A 63 -7.88 -0.18 -4.20
N ASN A 64 -7.55 0.70 -5.15
CA ASN A 64 -8.44 1.08 -6.25
C ASN A 64 -9.82 1.58 -5.79
N GLY A 65 -9.90 2.18 -4.60
CA GLY A 65 -11.14 2.73 -4.02
C GLY A 65 -11.90 1.79 -3.08
N ASP A 66 -11.53 0.50 -3.02
CA ASP A 66 -12.23 -0.49 -2.20
C ASP A 66 -11.32 -1.15 -1.14
N ALA A 67 -11.93 -1.68 -0.07
CA ALA A 67 -11.23 -2.39 1.01
C ALA A 67 -11.26 -3.93 0.78
N GLU A 68 -10.82 -4.37 -0.39
CA GLU A 68 -10.88 -5.78 -0.81
C GLU A 68 -9.62 -6.24 -1.53
N ASN A 69 -9.47 -7.56 -1.73
CA ASN A 69 -8.32 -8.11 -2.46
C ASN A 69 -8.46 -7.84 -3.96
N ILE A 70 -7.34 -7.62 -4.65
CA ILE A 70 -7.30 -7.47 -6.11
C ILE A 70 -6.74 -8.76 -6.71
N ILE A 71 -7.50 -9.40 -7.60
CA ILE A 71 -7.03 -10.55 -8.38
C ILE A 71 -6.10 -10.07 -9.49
N ILE A 72 -5.00 -10.77 -9.70
CA ILE A 72 -4.01 -10.45 -10.73
C ILE A 72 -4.09 -11.53 -11.80
N ASP A 73 -4.34 -11.12 -13.04
CA ASP A 73 -4.33 -12.04 -14.18
C ASP A 73 -2.91 -12.57 -14.47
N GLU A 74 -2.81 -13.76 -15.08
CA GLU A 74 -1.53 -14.43 -15.36
C GLU A 74 -0.59 -13.61 -16.26
N ASP A 75 -1.13 -12.70 -17.07
CA ASP A 75 -0.35 -11.84 -17.97
C ASP A 75 -0.05 -10.44 -17.39
N GLU A 76 -0.59 -10.10 -16.21
CA GLU A 76 -0.46 -8.76 -15.63
C GLU A 76 0.55 -8.71 -14.49
N TYR A 77 1.32 -7.63 -14.39
CA TYR A 77 2.16 -7.37 -13.21
C TYR A 77 1.55 -6.23 -12.40
N PRO A 78 1.36 -6.41 -11.08
CA PRO A 78 0.92 -5.32 -10.23
C PRO A 78 2.00 -4.23 -10.23
N VAL A 79 1.55 -3.00 -10.40
CA VAL A 79 2.39 -1.81 -10.40
C VAL A 79 1.70 -0.76 -9.55
N THR A 80 2.48 -0.04 -8.74
CA THR A 80 1.94 1.01 -7.88
C THR A 80 1.59 2.22 -8.73
N GLY A 81 0.34 2.66 -8.65
CA GLY A 81 -0.13 3.91 -9.22
C GLY A 81 0.02 5.04 -8.21
N LEU A 82 -1.09 5.72 -7.91
CA LEU A 82 -1.18 6.76 -6.90
C LEU A 82 -0.97 6.17 -5.49
N VAL A 83 -0.30 6.95 -4.64
CA VAL A 83 -0.24 6.71 -3.19
C VAL A 83 -0.60 8.01 -2.50
N ASP A 84 -1.80 8.07 -1.92
CA ASP A 84 -2.35 9.24 -1.26
C ASP A 84 -2.51 9.00 0.26
N PRO A 85 -1.60 9.55 1.10
CA PRO A 85 -1.65 9.44 2.55
C PRO A 85 -2.66 10.37 3.25
N GLY A 86 -3.43 11.17 2.49
CA GLY A 86 -4.50 12.02 3.02
C GLY A 86 -5.91 11.55 2.64
N GLY A 87 -6.02 10.39 1.97
CA GLY A 87 -7.26 9.87 1.42
C GLY A 87 -8.04 9.02 2.42
N GLY A 88 -8.80 9.69 3.28
CA GLY A 88 -9.95 9.16 4.01
C GLY A 88 -11.05 10.22 3.95
N ALA A 89 -12.25 9.84 3.50
CA ALA A 89 -13.40 10.74 3.45
C ALA A 89 -13.90 11.12 4.85
#